data_AF-A0A7W3RB56-F1
#
_entry.id   AF-A0A7W3RB56-F1
#
_cell.length_a   1.000
_cell.length_b   1.000
_cell.length_c   1.000
_cell.angle_alpha   90.00
_cell.angle_beta   90.00
_cell.angle_gamma   90.00
#
_symmetry.space_group_name_H-M   'P 1'
#
loop_
_entity.id
_entity.type
_entity.pdbx_description
1 polymer ?
#
loop_
_entity_poly.entity_id
_entity_poly.type
_entity_poly.pdbx_seq_one_letter_code
_entity_poly.pdbx_strand_id
1 'polypeptide(L)'
;MSSMRTGPAAGDPQFRGIDPAALGHLIRQMHDADRAITGWLAAHPPPAGVSAEGHRRAQEVSVWVAEQLSMLHRRHNYAITHPDPAGGVRPGPAAPSRPPVPRAGGGAGGSGGTEGPRPVGVPGTPRTPPLTPNGAGPDLGAFPDQRAAQKAARTDALAVTRADRDGGPFPDEVWRRLRQNAGDPDYTAELYERLGPAGVAALIRQAGDDETRLEALSGSLGTASFHLGMNTVWLRTLLTESQRLGVRDTAEAVLLRADMSRRTDEALARLGVRPEAGHLAPAGGTS
;
A
#
# COMPACT_ATOMS: atom_id res chain seq x y z
N MET A 1 -12.73 19.88 21.77
CA MET A 1 -12.10 18.98 20.79
C MET A 1 -12.86 17.66 20.83
N SER A 2 -13.85 17.49 19.96
CA SER A 2 -14.69 16.29 19.96
C SER A 2 -13.93 15.16 19.25
N SER A 3 -13.54 14.16 20.03
CA SER A 3 -12.94 12.91 19.54
C SER A 3 -13.92 12.21 18.61
N MET A 4 -13.51 11.91 17.38
CA MET A 4 -14.27 11.07 16.44
C MET A 4 -14.31 9.59 16.85
N ARG A 5 -13.66 9.20 17.95
CA ARG A 5 -13.75 7.84 18.51
C ARG A 5 -14.98 7.73 19.41
N THR A 6 -16.15 7.52 18.83
CA THR A 6 -17.33 7.03 19.57
C THR A 6 -17.80 5.70 18.96
N GLY A 7 -18.03 4.69 19.81
CA GLY A 7 -18.44 3.34 19.40
C GLY A 7 -17.39 2.25 19.70
N PRO A 8 -17.60 0.99 19.25
CA PRO A 8 -16.72 -0.17 19.51
C PRO A 8 -15.24 0.05 19.15
N ALA A 9 -14.97 1.03 18.27
CA ALA A 9 -13.66 1.50 17.83
C ALA A 9 -12.87 2.31 18.88
N ALA A 10 -13.48 2.72 20.00
CA ALA A 10 -12.83 3.60 20.97
C ALA A 10 -11.77 2.90 21.84
N GLY A 11 -11.82 1.56 21.95
CA GLY A 11 -10.95 0.77 22.81
C GLY A 11 -9.76 0.09 22.13
N ASP A 12 -9.68 0.11 20.80
CA ASP A 12 -8.65 -0.61 20.04
C ASP A 12 -7.71 0.36 19.30
N PRO A 13 -6.43 0.49 19.73
CA PRO A 13 -5.45 1.35 19.07
C PRO A 13 -5.07 0.88 17.65
N GLN A 14 -5.40 -0.36 17.29
CA GLN A 14 -5.19 -0.92 15.96
C GLN A 14 -6.41 -0.77 15.04
N PHE A 15 -7.58 -0.37 15.53
CA PHE A 15 -8.77 -0.19 14.70
C PHE A 15 -8.56 0.94 13.68
N ARG A 16 -8.53 0.59 12.40
CA ARG A 16 -8.39 1.50 11.26
C ARG A 16 -9.74 1.84 10.63
N GLY A 17 -10.73 0.95 10.69
CA GLY A 17 -12.07 1.19 10.15
C GLY A 17 -12.07 1.36 8.63
N ILE A 18 -11.10 0.77 7.95
CA ILE A 18 -10.92 0.84 6.50
C ILE A 18 -11.44 -0.46 5.89
N ASP A 19 -12.44 -0.37 5.01
CA ASP A 19 -12.81 -1.47 4.11
C ASP A 19 -11.85 -1.46 2.90
N PRO A 20 -10.94 -2.45 2.77
CA PRO A 20 -9.97 -2.47 1.68
C PRO A 20 -10.65 -2.60 0.31
N ALA A 21 -11.76 -3.32 0.20
CA ALA A 21 -12.45 -3.53 -1.07
C ALA A 21 -13.10 -2.23 -1.56
N ALA A 22 -13.79 -1.52 -0.67
CA ALA A 22 -14.38 -0.22 -0.97
C ALA A 22 -13.32 0.83 -1.31
N LEU A 23 -12.24 0.91 -0.53
CA LEU A 23 -11.12 1.83 -0.79
C LEU A 23 -10.43 1.51 -2.13
N GLY A 24 -10.23 0.22 -2.43
CA GLY A 24 -9.70 -0.22 -3.72
C GLY A 24 -10.61 0.16 -4.90
N HIS A 25 -11.93 0.16 -4.73
CA HIS A 25 -12.86 0.64 -5.76
C HIS A 25 -12.73 2.14 -5.99
N LEU A 26 -12.67 2.95 -4.92
CA LEU A 26 -12.46 4.39 -5.01
C LEU A 26 -11.16 4.74 -5.75
N ILE A 27 -10.07 4.05 -5.40
CA ILE A 27 -8.76 4.22 -6.04
C ILE A 27 -8.86 3.97 -7.55
N ARG A 28 -9.55 2.91 -7.98
CA ARG A 28 -9.77 2.63 -9.41
C ARG A 28 -10.57 3.73 -10.10
N GLN A 29 -11.66 4.19 -9.50
CA GLN A 29 -12.47 5.28 -10.05
C GLN A 29 -11.66 6.57 -10.22
N MET A 30 -10.82 6.91 -9.23
CA MET A 30 -9.94 8.08 -9.31
C MET A 30 -8.89 7.95 -10.41
N HIS A 31 -8.31 6.76 -10.60
CA HIS A 31 -7.41 6.48 -11.71
C HIS A 31 -8.08 6.61 -13.08
N ASP A 32 -9.30 6.08 -13.22
CA ASP A 32 -10.05 6.17 -14.48
C ASP A 32 -10.44 7.61 -14.80
N ALA A 33 -10.80 8.40 -13.78
CA ALA A 33 -11.05 9.83 -13.93
C ALA A 33 -9.80 10.62 -14.35
N ASP A 34 -8.65 10.38 -13.70
CA ASP A 34 -7.38 11.00 -14.07
C ASP A 34 -7.02 10.69 -15.54
N ARG A 35 -7.08 9.41 -15.91
CA ARG A 35 -6.78 8.95 -17.28
C ARG A 35 -7.71 9.58 -18.32
N ALA A 36 -8.99 9.76 -17.99
CA ALA A 36 -9.95 10.44 -18.85
C ALA A 36 -9.62 11.94 -19.02
N ILE A 37 -9.22 12.63 -17.95
CA ILE A 37 -8.81 14.04 -18.00
C ILE A 37 -7.54 14.19 -18.85
N THR A 38 -6.50 13.39 -18.61
CA THR A 38 -5.25 13.49 -19.38
C THR A 38 -5.46 13.14 -20.84
N GLY A 39 -6.27 12.10 -21.12
CA GLY A 39 -6.63 11.71 -22.48
C GLY A 39 -7.39 12.82 -23.22
N TRP A 40 -8.33 13.48 -22.55
CA TRP A 40 -9.06 14.61 -23.12
C TRP A 40 -8.14 15.80 -23.41
N LEU A 41 -7.25 16.15 -22.48
CA LEU A 41 -6.29 17.25 -22.65
C LEU A 41 -5.34 17.02 -23.84
N ALA A 42 -4.86 15.78 -24.01
CA ALA A 42 -4.00 15.42 -25.13
C ALA A 42 -4.73 15.48 -26.47
N ALA A 43 -6.00 15.08 -26.52
CA ALA A 43 -6.80 15.09 -27.74
C ALA A 43 -7.30 16.49 -28.15
N HIS A 44 -7.37 17.44 -27.22
CA HIS A 44 -7.94 18.77 -27.44
C HIS A 44 -6.95 19.88 -27.07
N PRO A 45 -5.80 20.02 -27.76
CA PRO A 45 -4.88 21.11 -27.49
C PRO A 45 -5.56 22.48 -27.72
N PRO A 46 -5.21 23.52 -26.93
CA PRO A 46 -5.80 24.83 -27.10
C PRO A 46 -5.42 25.39 -28.50
N PRO A 47 -6.40 25.88 -29.28
CA PRO A 47 -6.11 26.53 -30.55
C PRO A 47 -5.20 27.75 -30.36
N ALA A 48 -4.40 28.06 -31.39
CA ALA A 48 -3.52 29.22 -31.35
C ALA A 48 -4.32 30.51 -31.06
N GLY A 49 -3.87 31.30 -30.07
CA GLY A 49 -4.52 32.54 -29.66
C GLY A 49 -5.67 32.39 -28.65
N VAL A 50 -6.04 31.16 -28.27
CA VAL A 50 -7.02 30.89 -27.22
C VAL A 50 -6.32 30.71 -25.88
N SER A 51 -6.92 31.20 -24.80
CA SER A 51 -6.39 31.04 -23.44
C SER A 51 -6.28 29.57 -23.05
N ALA A 52 -5.09 29.15 -22.62
CA ALA A 52 -4.82 27.81 -22.08
C ALA A 52 -5.17 27.67 -20.59
N GLU A 53 -5.87 28.65 -19.99
CA GLU A 53 -6.18 28.66 -18.55
C GLU A 53 -7.02 27.44 -18.12
N GLY A 54 -8.01 27.05 -18.91
CA GLY A 54 -8.82 25.85 -18.64
C GLY A 54 -7.98 24.58 -18.63
N HIS A 55 -7.06 24.44 -19.58
CA HIS A 55 -6.11 23.32 -19.67
C HIS A 55 -5.17 23.28 -18.48
N ARG A 56 -4.63 24.45 -18.05
CA ARG A 56 -3.78 24.52 -16.85
C ARG A 56 -4.53 24.05 -15.60
N ARG A 57 -5.76 24.51 -15.39
CA ARG A 57 -6.57 24.07 -14.25
C ARG A 57 -6.90 22.57 -14.28
N ALA A 58 -7.21 22.02 -15.45
CA ALA A 58 -7.43 20.58 -15.60
C ALA A 58 -6.14 19.77 -15.30
N GLN A 59 -4.98 20.31 -15.69
CA GLN A 59 -3.69 19.72 -15.33
C GLN A 59 -3.42 19.78 -13.81
N GLU A 60 -3.76 20.90 -13.15
CA GLU A 60 -3.68 21.03 -11.69
C GLU A 60 -4.56 20.01 -10.96
N VAL A 61 -5.76 19.74 -11.48
CA VAL A 61 -6.64 18.67 -10.94
C VAL A 61 -5.98 17.30 -11.07
N SER A 62 -5.38 16.98 -12.21
CA SER A 62 -4.65 15.71 -12.40
C SER A 62 -3.49 15.56 -11.41
N VAL A 63 -2.71 16.63 -11.19
CA VAL A 63 -1.63 16.64 -10.18
C VAL A 63 -2.17 16.39 -8.78
N TRP A 64 -3.25 17.09 -8.40
CA TRP A 64 -3.89 16.90 -7.11
C TRP A 64 -4.45 15.47 -6.93
N VAL A 65 -5.10 14.90 -7.95
CA VAL A 65 -5.59 13.51 -7.93
C VAL A 65 -4.42 12.55 -7.71
N ALA A 66 -3.29 12.75 -8.38
CA ALA A 66 -2.11 11.91 -8.21
C ALA A 66 -1.51 11.98 -6.80
N GLU A 67 -1.56 13.14 -6.14
CA GLU A 67 -1.16 13.30 -4.74
C GLU A 67 -2.11 12.55 -3.79
N GLN A 68 -3.42 12.68 -4.01
CA GLN A 68 -4.42 11.97 -3.20
C GLN A 68 -4.31 10.45 -3.36
N LEU A 69 -4.10 9.96 -4.59
CA LEU A 69 -3.95 8.54 -4.88
C LEU A 69 -2.77 7.90 -4.11
N SER A 70 -1.64 8.60 -3.97
CA SER A 70 -0.49 8.11 -3.18
C SER A 70 -0.84 7.85 -1.72
N MET A 71 -1.65 8.73 -1.11
CA MET A 71 -2.11 8.58 0.27
C MET A 71 -3.18 7.48 0.41
N LEU A 72 -4.08 7.36 -0.57
CA LEU A 72 -5.13 6.34 -0.57
C LEU A 72 -4.55 4.94 -0.78
N HIS A 73 -3.58 4.77 -1.69
CA HIS A 73 -2.87 3.50 -1.86
C HIS A 73 -2.18 3.07 -0.57
N ARG A 74 -1.49 3.98 0.10
CA ARG A 74 -0.84 3.69 1.38
C ARG A 74 -1.83 3.17 2.42
N ARG A 75 -2.97 3.84 2.58
CA ARG A 75 -4.05 3.40 3.48
C ARG A 75 -4.59 2.02 3.10
N HIS A 76 -4.80 1.79 1.81
CA HIS A 76 -5.27 0.51 1.30
C HIS A 76 -4.28 -0.63 1.58
N ASN A 77 -2.99 -0.39 1.32
CA ASN A 77 -1.94 -1.38 1.51
C ASN A 77 -1.76 -1.74 3.00
N TYR A 78 -1.80 -0.74 3.89
CA TYR A 78 -1.79 -0.97 5.32
C TYR A 78 -2.99 -1.80 5.79
N ALA A 79 -4.19 -1.53 5.26
CA ALA A 79 -5.40 -2.27 5.63
C ALA A 79 -5.39 -3.73 5.14
N ILE A 80 -4.69 -4.03 4.05
CA ILE A 80 -4.47 -5.41 3.58
C ILE A 80 -3.50 -6.15 4.49
N THR A 81 -2.38 -5.51 4.87
CA THR A 81 -1.31 -6.16 5.63
C THR A 81 -1.60 -6.25 7.13
N HIS A 82 -2.36 -5.30 7.68
CA HIS A 82 -2.72 -5.25 9.10
C HIS A 82 -4.24 -5.20 9.24
N PRO A 83 -4.94 -6.33 9.05
CA PRO A 83 -6.39 -6.35 9.14
C PRO A 83 -6.85 -6.02 10.57
N ASP A 84 -7.95 -5.27 10.69
CA ASP A 84 -8.55 -4.95 11.98
C ASP A 84 -8.89 -6.24 12.75
N PRO A 85 -8.43 -6.43 14.01
CA PRO A 85 -8.62 -7.66 14.77
C PRO A 85 -10.10 -8.03 14.98
N ALA A 86 -10.99 -7.03 14.96
CA ALA A 86 -12.43 -7.20 15.16
C ALA A 86 -13.20 -7.60 13.88
N GLY A 87 -12.50 -7.73 12.74
CA GLY A 87 -13.12 -7.77 11.42
C GLY A 87 -13.68 -6.39 11.08
N GLY A 88 -13.15 -5.78 10.03
CA GLY A 88 -13.51 -4.41 9.61
C GLY A 88 -15.02 -4.17 9.51
N VAL A 89 -15.40 -2.90 9.35
CA VAL A 89 -16.78 -2.40 9.32
C VAL A 89 -17.74 -3.43 8.70
N ARG A 90 -18.53 -4.12 9.53
CA ARG A 90 -19.59 -5.01 9.03
C ARG A 90 -20.48 -4.15 8.14
N PRO A 91 -20.80 -4.56 6.90
CA PRO A 91 -21.72 -3.82 6.08
C PRO A 91 -23.01 -3.64 6.86
N GLY A 92 -23.34 -2.40 7.20
CA GLY A 92 -24.61 -2.06 7.80
C GLY A 92 -25.75 -2.51 6.88
N PRO A 93 -26.96 -2.70 7.42
CA PRO A 93 -28.11 -3.09 6.61
C PRO A 93 -28.25 -2.15 5.41
N ALA A 94 -28.50 -2.74 4.24
CA ALA A 94 -28.62 -2.03 2.97
C ALA A 94 -29.51 -0.78 3.14
N ALA A 95 -29.04 0.36 2.63
CA ALA A 95 -29.79 1.60 2.64
C ALA A 95 -31.18 1.34 2.00
N PRO A 96 -32.28 1.84 2.59
CA PRO A 96 -33.61 1.64 2.03
C PRO A 96 -33.67 2.24 0.63
N SER A 97 -34.22 1.46 -0.31
CA SER A 97 -34.41 1.84 -1.70
C SER A 97 -35.14 3.18 -1.77
N ARG A 98 -34.54 4.19 -2.44
CA ARG A 98 -35.22 5.46 -2.70
C ARG A 98 -36.48 5.19 -3.53
N PRO A 99 -37.63 5.82 -3.18
CA PRO A 99 -38.85 5.65 -3.97
C PRO A 99 -38.66 6.27 -5.38
N PRO A 100 -39.29 5.68 -6.41
CA PRO A 100 -39.16 6.16 -7.78
C PRO A 100 -39.76 7.56 -7.94
N VAL A 101 -39.00 8.45 -8.57
CA VAL A 101 -39.44 9.79 -8.96
C VAL A 101 -40.55 9.67 -10.02
N PRO A 102 -41.70 10.37 -9.91
CA PRO A 102 -42.76 10.26 -10.91
C PRO A 102 -42.32 10.91 -12.23
N ARG A 103 -42.54 10.17 -13.31
CA ARG A 103 -42.33 10.64 -14.69
C ARG A 103 -43.56 11.46 -15.11
N ALA A 104 -43.45 12.79 -15.11
CA ALA A 104 -44.49 13.66 -15.67
C ALA A 104 -44.28 13.79 -17.18
N GLY A 105 -45.28 13.34 -17.94
CA GLY A 105 -45.38 13.50 -19.39
C GLY A 105 -45.74 14.92 -19.80
N GLY A 106 -45.65 15.16 -21.11
CA GLY A 106 -45.68 16.49 -21.73
C GLY A 106 -47.04 17.16 -21.83
N GLY A 107 -46.99 18.46 -22.12
CA GLY A 107 -48.12 19.33 -22.38
C GLY A 107 -47.63 20.73 -22.72
N ALA A 108 -47.92 21.17 -23.95
CA ALA A 108 -47.42 22.39 -24.56
C ALA A 108 -48.15 23.67 -24.11
N GLY A 109 -47.49 24.82 -24.26
CA GLY A 109 -48.16 26.10 -24.55
C GLY A 109 -47.70 27.29 -23.71
N GLY A 110 -47.14 28.30 -24.39
CA GLY A 110 -47.45 29.70 -24.07
C GLY A 110 -46.32 30.60 -23.53
N SER A 111 -45.62 31.25 -24.47
CA SER A 111 -45.33 32.70 -24.50
C SER A 111 -44.57 33.41 -23.35
N GLY A 112 -43.38 33.92 -23.70
CA GLY A 112 -43.01 35.33 -23.48
C GLY A 112 -42.14 35.66 -22.28
N GLY A 113 -40.85 35.98 -22.53
CA GLY A 113 -39.99 36.64 -21.53
C GLY A 113 -38.51 36.48 -21.82
N THR A 114 -37.92 37.48 -22.46
CA THR A 114 -36.48 37.67 -22.64
C THR A 114 -35.75 37.72 -21.30
N GLU A 115 -34.90 36.74 -21.00
CA GLU A 115 -33.84 36.85 -19.98
C GLU A 115 -32.62 36.06 -20.46
N GLY A 116 -31.51 36.75 -20.70
CA GLY A 116 -30.24 36.13 -21.12
C GLY A 116 -29.71 35.14 -20.07
N PRO A 117 -28.79 34.24 -20.45
CA PRO A 117 -28.27 33.23 -19.53
C PRO A 117 -27.58 33.92 -18.34
N ARG A 118 -28.14 33.73 -17.14
CA ARG A 118 -27.53 34.18 -15.89
C ARG A 118 -26.18 33.47 -15.71
N PRO A 119 -25.08 34.20 -15.42
CA PRO A 119 -23.80 33.57 -15.16
C PRO A 119 -23.92 32.70 -13.90
N VAL A 120 -23.61 31.41 -14.05
CA VAL A 120 -23.48 30.48 -12.95
C VAL A 120 -22.37 30.98 -12.04
N GLY A 121 -22.68 31.23 -10.77
CA GLY A 121 -21.73 31.70 -9.78
C GLY A 121 -20.51 30.77 -9.71
N VAL A 122 -19.33 31.36 -9.92
CA VAL A 122 -18.04 30.67 -9.86
C VAL A 122 -17.82 30.18 -8.42
N PRO A 123 -17.57 28.89 -8.16
CA PRO A 123 -17.06 28.47 -6.86
C PRO A 123 -15.73 29.20 -6.62
N GLY A 124 -15.61 29.84 -5.46
CA GLY A 124 -14.41 30.57 -5.08
C GLY A 124 -13.13 29.75 -5.25
N THR A 125 -12.04 30.43 -5.52
CA THR A 125 -10.68 29.87 -5.63
C THR A 125 -10.45 28.78 -4.58
N PRO A 126 -9.97 27.58 -4.98
CA PRO A 126 -9.62 26.56 -4.02
C PRO A 126 -8.53 27.14 -3.11
N ARG A 127 -8.88 27.43 -1.85
CA ARG A 127 -7.87 27.59 -0.81
C ARG A 127 -7.14 26.27 -0.77
N THR A 128 -5.84 26.29 -1.08
CA THR A 128 -4.95 25.16 -0.90
C THR A 128 -5.15 24.65 0.53
N PRO A 129 -5.77 23.48 0.73
CA PRO A 129 -5.92 22.96 2.08
C PRO A 129 -4.51 22.77 2.65
N PRO A 130 -4.27 23.15 3.91
CA PRO A 130 -2.98 22.92 4.53
C PRO A 130 -2.63 21.44 4.42
N LEU A 131 -1.46 21.15 3.83
CA LEU A 131 -0.88 19.81 3.76
C LEU A 131 -0.94 19.22 5.17
N THR A 132 -1.80 18.23 5.34
CA THR A 132 -1.91 17.53 6.63
C THR A 132 -0.57 16.85 6.83
N PRO A 133 0.17 17.10 7.94
CA PRO A 133 1.58 16.72 8.06
C PRO A 133 1.86 15.21 7.87
N ASN A 134 0.83 14.38 8.04
CA ASN A 134 0.86 12.94 7.83
C ASN A 134 -0.27 12.57 6.86
N GLY A 135 0.02 12.50 5.56
CA GLY A 135 -0.98 12.29 4.50
C GLY A 135 -1.81 11.01 4.60
N ALA A 136 -1.29 9.99 5.31
CA ALA A 136 -2.00 8.75 5.58
C ALA A 136 -2.86 8.79 6.87
N GLY A 137 -2.81 9.87 7.65
CA GLY A 137 -3.28 9.92 9.04
C GLY A 137 -2.11 9.68 10.01
N PRO A 138 -2.20 10.15 11.26
CA PRO A 138 -1.10 10.10 12.22
C PRO A 138 -0.71 8.67 12.64
N ASP A 139 -1.54 7.68 12.32
CA ASP A 139 -1.39 6.29 12.79
C ASP A 139 -0.74 5.34 11.76
N LEU A 140 -0.30 5.82 10.58
CA LEU A 140 0.17 4.98 9.47
C LEU A 140 1.66 5.15 9.10
N GLY A 141 2.53 4.47 9.86
CA GLY A 141 3.96 4.33 9.56
C GLY A 141 4.77 5.62 9.63
N ALA A 142 6.05 5.55 9.22
CA ALA A 142 6.98 6.68 9.32
C ALA A 142 7.01 7.60 8.08
N PHE A 143 6.32 7.23 7.00
CA PHE A 143 6.33 7.98 5.74
C PHE A 143 5.00 8.71 5.49
N PRO A 144 5.04 9.94 4.94
CA PRO A 144 3.83 10.73 4.70
C PRO A 144 2.93 10.15 3.61
N ASP A 145 3.52 9.46 2.63
CA ASP A 145 2.83 8.86 1.49
C ASP A 145 3.58 7.65 0.92
N GLN A 146 2.95 6.94 -0.02
CA GLN A 146 3.53 5.75 -0.67
C GLN A 146 4.82 6.07 -1.43
N ARG A 147 4.86 7.19 -2.16
CA ARG A 147 6.03 7.57 -2.97
C ARG A 147 7.26 7.81 -2.11
N ALA A 148 7.10 8.41 -0.93
CA ALA A 148 8.16 8.64 0.03
C ALA A 148 8.72 7.33 0.59
N ALA A 149 7.84 6.39 0.97
CA ALA A 149 8.24 5.05 1.42
C ALA A 149 9.03 4.29 0.34
N GLN A 150 8.49 4.24 -0.88
CA GLN A 150 9.16 3.59 -2.00
C GLN A 150 10.49 4.26 -2.38
N LYS A 151 10.58 5.60 -2.27
CA LYS A 151 11.84 6.31 -2.52
C LYS A 151 12.90 5.90 -1.50
N ALA A 152 12.56 5.83 -0.22
CA ALA A 152 13.47 5.36 0.82
C ALA A 152 13.92 3.92 0.55
N ALA A 153 12.98 3.03 0.22
CA ALA A 153 13.26 1.64 -0.13
C ALA A 153 14.22 1.50 -1.32
N ARG A 154 14.02 2.28 -2.40
CA ARG A 154 14.93 2.31 -3.56
C ARG A 154 16.33 2.76 -3.19
N THR A 155 16.46 3.76 -2.33
CA THR A 155 17.77 4.23 -1.84
C THR A 155 18.48 3.13 -1.06
N ASP A 156 17.77 2.43 -0.19
CA ASP A 156 18.33 1.36 0.65
C ASP A 156 18.69 0.14 -0.21
N ALA A 157 17.83 -0.26 -1.16
CA ALA A 157 18.12 -1.35 -2.11
C ALA A 157 19.39 -1.08 -2.94
N LEU A 158 19.58 0.17 -3.38
CA LEU A 158 20.77 0.59 -4.11
C LEU A 158 22.02 0.51 -3.22
N ALA A 159 21.91 0.91 -1.95
CA ALA A 159 23.01 0.83 -0.99
C ALA A 159 23.42 -0.63 -0.73
N VAL A 160 22.45 -1.53 -0.54
CA VAL A 160 22.68 -2.97 -0.41
C VAL A 160 23.35 -3.53 -1.66
N THR A 161 22.82 -3.23 -2.84
CA THR A 161 23.36 -3.73 -4.12
C THR A 161 24.81 -3.29 -4.35
N ARG A 162 25.16 -2.06 -3.96
CA ARG A 162 26.54 -1.55 -4.02
C ARG A 162 27.43 -2.28 -3.04
N ALA A 163 27.04 -2.35 -1.77
CA ALA A 163 27.83 -3.01 -0.73
C ALA A 163 28.06 -4.50 -1.02
N ASP A 164 27.06 -5.22 -1.54
CA ASP A 164 27.21 -6.63 -1.91
C ASP A 164 28.18 -6.83 -3.08
N ARG A 165 28.10 -5.97 -4.10
CA ARG A 165 29.07 -5.97 -5.22
C ARG A 165 30.49 -5.71 -4.77
N ASP A 166 30.66 -4.80 -3.83
CA ASP A 166 31.96 -4.40 -3.29
C ASP A 166 32.48 -5.38 -2.23
N GLY A 167 31.69 -6.41 -1.87
CA GLY A 167 32.03 -7.41 -0.84
C GLY A 167 32.05 -6.85 0.59
N GLY A 168 31.50 -5.65 0.79
CA GLY A 168 31.53 -4.93 2.06
C GLY A 168 30.33 -5.21 2.98
N PRO A 169 30.40 -4.75 4.24
CA PRO A 169 29.25 -4.76 5.13
C PRO A 169 28.16 -3.82 4.61
N PHE A 170 26.90 -4.18 4.85
CA PHE A 170 25.77 -3.31 4.51
C PHE A 170 25.69 -2.14 5.48
N PRO A 171 25.35 -0.93 5.03
CA PRO A 171 25.31 0.24 5.91
C PRO A 171 24.33 0.07 7.07
N ASP A 172 24.73 0.48 8.28
CA ASP A 172 23.88 0.42 9.48
C ASP A 172 22.55 1.18 9.32
N GLU A 173 22.54 2.22 8.48
CA GLU A 173 21.35 2.97 8.11
C GLU A 173 20.27 2.07 7.50
N VAL A 174 20.67 1.14 6.63
CA VAL A 174 19.74 0.19 5.98
C VAL A 174 19.12 -0.71 7.04
N TRP A 175 19.93 -1.28 7.94
CA TRP A 175 19.43 -2.13 9.02
C TRP A 175 18.52 -1.37 9.99
N ARG A 176 18.84 -0.10 10.29
CA ARG A 176 18.00 0.74 11.13
C ARG A 176 16.66 1.04 10.47
N ARG A 177 16.65 1.44 9.19
CA ARG A 177 15.41 1.72 8.45
C ARG A 177 14.57 0.48 8.23
N LEU A 178 15.18 -0.65 7.92
CA LEU A 178 14.48 -1.92 7.80
C LEU A 178 13.76 -2.27 9.10
N ARG A 179 14.43 -2.16 10.25
CA ARG A 179 13.81 -2.39 11.57
C ARG A 179 12.65 -1.43 11.85
N GLN A 180 12.86 -0.14 11.62
CA GLN A 180 11.84 0.88 11.88
C GLN A 180 10.60 0.74 10.98
N ASN A 181 10.79 0.20 9.78
CA ASN A 181 9.75 0.14 8.75
C ASN A 181 9.43 -1.30 8.35
N ALA A 182 9.69 -2.28 9.21
CA ALA A 182 9.43 -3.68 8.91
C ALA A 182 7.94 -3.97 8.66
N GLY A 183 7.06 -3.23 9.35
CA GLY A 183 5.61 -3.27 9.12
C GLY A 183 5.11 -2.30 8.04
N ASP A 184 5.98 -1.66 7.25
CA ASP A 184 5.53 -0.74 6.21
C ASP A 184 5.42 -1.45 4.84
N PRO A 185 4.20 -1.70 4.31
CA PRO A 185 4.02 -2.46 3.08
C PRO A 185 4.59 -1.76 1.84
N ASP A 186 4.57 -0.42 1.78
CA ASP A 186 5.08 0.31 0.63
C ASP A 186 6.62 0.31 0.60
N TYR A 187 7.25 0.43 1.77
CA TYR A 187 8.70 0.35 1.91
C TYR A 187 9.21 -1.07 1.65
N THR A 188 8.65 -2.08 2.34
CA THR A 188 9.16 -3.46 2.28
C THR A 188 8.93 -4.10 0.92
N ALA A 189 7.77 -3.91 0.30
CA ALA A 189 7.51 -4.46 -1.04
C ALA A 189 8.46 -3.88 -2.09
N GLU A 190 8.67 -2.55 -2.12
CA GLU A 190 9.61 -1.93 -3.06
C GLU A 190 11.06 -2.35 -2.77
N LEU A 191 11.46 -2.46 -1.50
CA LEU A 191 12.81 -2.90 -1.13
C LEU A 191 13.10 -4.28 -1.71
N TYR A 192 12.21 -5.25 -1.48
CA TYR A 192 12.42 -6.63 -1.92
C TYR A 192 12.18 -6.85 -3.40
N GLU A 193 11.27 -6.11 -4.03
CA GLU A 193 11.13 -6.08 -5.50
C GLU A 193 12.45 -5.65 -6.15
N ARG A 194 13.10 -4.61 -5.62
CA ARG A 194 14.36 -4.07 -6.17
C ARG A 194 15.56 -4.97 -5.93
N LEU A 195 15.63 -5.62 -4.77
CA LEU A 195 16.70 -6.54 -4.44
C LEU A 195 16.58 -7.87 -5.17
N GLY A 196 15.35 -8.33 -5.38
CA GLY A 196 15.06 -9.68 -5.85
C GLY A 196 15.60 -10.78 -4.90
N PRO A 197 15.46 -12.05 -5.31
CA PRO A 197 15.84 -13.18 -4.46
C PRO A 197 17.32 -13.21 -4.06
N ALA A 198 18.22 -12.84 -4.97
CA ALA A 198 19.66 -12.83 -4.71
C ALA A 198 20.05 -11.77 -3.69
N GLY A 199 19.51 -10.55 -3.80
CA GLY A 199 19.76 -9.48 -2.83
C GLY A 199 19.18 -9.80 -1.44
N VAL A 200 18.03 -10.49 -1.38
CA VAL A 200 17.46 -10.99 -0.12
C VAL A 200 18.36 -12.06 0.50
N ALA A 201 18.87 -13.01 -0.28
CA ALA A 201 19.83 -14.01 0.22
C ALA A 201 21.10 -13.34 0.78
N ALA A 202 21.59 -12.28 0.12
CA ALA A 202 22.72 -11.49 0.59
C ALA A 202 22.42 -10.75 1.91
N LEU A 203 21.20 -10.22 2.09
CA LEU A 203 20.73 -9.66 3.37
C LEU A 203 20.74 -10.70 4.48
N ILE A 204 20.20 -11.89 4.23
CA ILE A 204 20.18 -12.98 5.23
C ILE A 204 21.62 -13.37 5.60
N ARG A 205 22.52 -13.47 4.62
CA ARG A 205 23.95 -13.70 4.87
C ARG A 205 24.59 -12.61 5.73
N GLN A 206 24.33 -11.33 5.44
CA GLN A 206 24.88 -10.20 6.21
C GLN A 206 24.24 -10.01 7.59
N ALA A 207 23.04 -10.55 7.81
CA ALA A 207 22.47 -10.62 9.15
C ALA A 207 23.27 -11.58 10.04
N GLY A 208 23.78 -12.68 9.47
CA GLY A 208 24.50 -13.71 10.24
C GLY A 208 23.62 -14.23 11.37
N ASP A 209 24.17 -14.32 12.58
CA ASP A 209 23.45 -14.73 13.79
C ASP A 209 22.85 -13.55 14.58
N ASP A 210 22.80 -12.34 13.99
CA ASP A 210 22.14 -11.18 14.62
C ASP A 210 20.62 -11.37 14.59
N GLU A 211 20.09 -11.90 15.68
CA GLU A 211 18.66 -12.19 15.84
C GLU A 211 17.78 -10.95 15.60
N THR A 212 18.28 -9.75 15.93
CA THR A 212 17.51 -8.51 15.72
C THR A 212 17.38 -8.20 14.22
N ARG A 213 18.42 -8.49 13.43
CA ARG A 213 18.36 -8.36 11.96
C ARG A 213 17.51 -9.45 11.34
N LEU A 214 17.60 -10.68 11.82
CA LEU A 214 16.80 -11.81 11.32
C LEU A 214 15.31 -11.62 11.61
N GLU A 215 14.95 -11.14 12.81
CA GLU A 215 13.57 -10.78 13.16
C GLU A 215 13.04 -9.66 12.26
N ALA A 216 13.84 -8.62 12.02
CA ALA A 216 13.49 -7.54 11.11
C ALA A 216 13.24 -8.05 9.69
N LEU A 217 14.10 -8.93 9.18
CA LEU A 217 13.94 -9.57 7.86
C LEU A 217 12.68 -10.43 7.81
N SER A 218 12.41 -11.19 8.86
CA SER A 218 11.22 -12.04 8.94
C SER A 218 9.93 -11.21 8.92
N GLY A 219 9.81 -10.21 9.79
CA GLY A 219 8.62 -9.34 9.86
C GLY A 219 8.41 -8.52 8.58
N SER A 220 9.48 -8.04 7.97
CA SER A 220 9.40 -7.28 6.71
C SER A 220 9.11 -8.13 5.49
N LEU A 221 9.63 -9.36 5.40
CA LEU A 221 9.24 -10.31 4.36
C LEU A 221 7.77 -10.69 4.49
N GLY A 222 7.29 -10.93 5.71
CA GLY A 222 5.87 -11.17 5.99
C GLY A 222 5.00 -10.03 5.46
N THR A 223 5.33 -8.80 5.85
CA THR A 223 4.67 -7.56 5.39
C THR A 223 4.68 -7.44 3.86
N ALA A 224 5.85 -7.62 3.23
CA ALA A 224 6.01 -7.50 1.79
C ALA A 224 5.23 -8.56 1.01
N SER A 225 5.07 -9.77 1.56
CA SER A 225 4.45 -10.91 0.88
C SER A 225 2.97 -10.70 0.50
N PHE A 226 2.30 -9.69 1.08
CA PHE A 226 0.94 -9.30 0.73
C PHE A 226 0.87 -8.52 -0.60
N HIS A 227 1.97 -7.87 -0.99
CA HIS A 227 2.04 -6.95 -2.13
C HIS A 227 3.03 -7.42 -3.19
N LEU A 228 4.10 -8.09 -2.78
CA LEU A 228 5.11 -8.69 -3.64
C LEU A 228 4.69 -10.09 -4.08
N GLY A 229 4.89 -10.41 -5.36
CA GLY A 229 4.66 -11.74 -5.92
C GLY A 229 5.72 -12.77 -5.50
N MET A 230 5.80 -13.12 -4.22
CA MET A 230 6.67 -14.18 -3.68
C MET A 230 6.13 -15.59 -4.04
N ASN A 231 6.03 -15.87 -5.33
CA ASN A 231 5.54 -17.15 -5.83
C ASN A 231 6.60 -18.26 -5.73
N THR A 232 6.23 -19.49 -6.12
CA THR A 232 7.10 -20.66 -6.08
C THR A 232 8.43 -20.45 -6.81
N VAL A 233 8.44 -19.71 -7.93
CA VAL A 233 9.67 -19.43 -8.69
C VAL A 233 10.56 -18.48 -7.90
N TRP A 234 10.01 -17.38 -7.40
CA TRP A 234 10.76 -16.38 -6.63
C TRP A 234 11.37 -17.01 -5.36
N LEU A 235 10.58 -17.75 -4.60
CA LEU A 235 11.02 -18.42 -3.36
C LEU A 235 12.05 -19.52 -3.64
N ARG A 236 11.88 -20.31 -4.71
CA ARG A 236 12.87 -21.31 -5.10
C ARG A 236 14.21 -20.64 -5.42
N THR A 237 14.18 -19.55 -6.19
CA THR A 237 15.39 -18.80 -6.50
C THR A 237 16.05 -18.25 -5.23
N LEU A 238 15.29 -17.73 -4.28
CA LEU A 238 15.82 -17.28 -2.98
C LEU A 238 16.55 -18.44 -2.28
N LEU A 239 15.92 -19.60 -2.14
CA LEU A 239 16.54 -20.75 -1.48
C LEU A 239 17.79 -21.25 -2.21
N THR A 240 17.80 -21.23 -3.55
CA THR A 240 18.97 -21.57 -4.35
C THR A 240 20.12 -20.57 -4.14
N GLU A 241 19.83 -19.27 -4.11
CA GLU A 241 20.85 -18.25 -3.83
C GLU A 241 21.37 -18.34 -2.39
N SER A 242 20.49 -18.58 -1.41
CA SER A 242 20.88 -18.81 -0.03
C SER A 242 21.75 -20.06 0.12
N GLN A 243 21.47 -21.14 -0.62
CA GLN A 243 22.33 -22.32 -0.68
C GLN A 243 23.71 -21.99 -1.24
N ARG A 244 23.79 -21.21 -2.31
CA ARG A 244 25.07 -20.75 -2.91
C ARG A 244 25.88 -19.93 -1.92
N LEU A 245 25.21 -19.18 -1.06
CA LEU A 245 25.81 -18.35 -0.01
C LEU A 245 26.03 -19.09 1.33
N GLY A 246 25.67 -20.37 1.43
CA GLY A 246 25.83 -21.18 2.64
C GLY A 246 24.88 -20.84 3.79
N VAL A 247 23.77 -20.13 3.52
CA VAL A 247 22.80 -19.64 4.53
C VAL A 247 21.37 -20.13 4.25
N ARG A 248 21.24 -21.30 3.63
CA ARG A 248 19.93 -21.87 3.28
C ARG A 248 19.04 -22.10 4.51
N ASP A 249 19.57 -22.74 5.54
CA ASP A 249 18.80 -23.09 6.74
C ASP A 249 18.31 -21.83 7.47
N THR A 250 19.17 -20.81 7.55
CA THR A 250 18.80 -19.48 8.07
C THR A 250 17.70 -18.83 7.24
N ALA A 251 17.76 -18.95 5.90
CA ALA A 251 16.73 -18.42 5.04
C ALA A 251 15.39 -19.14 5.21
N GLU A 252 15.40 -20.48 5.33
CA GLU A 252 14.19 -21.26 5.61
C GLU A 252 13.61 -20.88 6.98
N ALA A 253 14.43 -20.71 8.01
CA ALA A 253 13.99 -20.27 9.34
C ALA A 253 13.36 -18.85 9.31
N VAL A 254 13.97 -17.91 8.59
CA VAL A 254 13.44 -16.55 8.43
C VAL A 254 12.07 -16.57 7.72
N LEU A 255 11.93 -17.39 6.67
CA LEU A 255 10.68 -17.52 5.91
C LEU A 255 9.59 -18.20 6.74
N LEU A 256 9.92 -19.22 7.54
CA LEU A 256 8.97 -19.95 8.39
C LEU A 256 8.49 -19.15 9.60
N ARG A 257 9.30 -18.20 10.08
CA ARG A 257 8.93 -17.30 11.18
C ARG A 257 8.05 -16.13 10.73
N ALA A 258 8.10 -15.78 9.45
CA ALA A 258 7.39 -14.62 8.92
C ALA A 258 5.88 -14.89 8.84
N ASP A 259 5.06 -13.92 9.24
CA ASP A 259 3.61 -13.95 8.99
C ASP A 259 3.36 -13.62 7.52
N MET A 260 3.38 -14.65 6.69
CA MET A 260 3.28 -14.54 5.25
C MET A 260 1.83 -14.44 4.80
N SER A 261 1.62 -13.87 3.61
CA SER A 261 0.33 -13.95 2.95
C SER A 261 0.03 -15.41 2.60
N ARG A 262 -1.25 -15.78 2.64
CA ARG A 262 -1.72 -17.14 2.30
C ARG A 262 -1.16 -17.66 0.97
N ARG A 263 -1.02 -16.78 -0.04
CA ARG A 263 -0.47 -17.16 -1.35
C ARG A 263 0.99 -17.61 -1.23
N THR A 264 1.77 -16.89 -0.43
CA THR A 264 3.18 -17.16 -0.19
C THR A 264 3.36 -18.41 0.66
N ASP A 265 2.52 -18.63 1.67
CA ASP A 265 2.48 -19.89 2.44
C ASP A 265 2.21 -21.10 1.54
N GLU A 266 1.21 -21.01 0.66
CA GLU A 266 0.91 -22.07 -0.30
C GLU A 266 2.10 -22.32 -1.25
N ALA A 267 2.88 -21.29 -1.59
CA ALA A 267 4.07 -21.43 -2.41
C ALA A 267 5.24 -22.10 -1.64
N LEU A 268 5.48 -21.72 -0.38
CA LEU A 268 6.44 -22.38 0.52
C LEU A 268 6.09 -23.86 0.72
N ALA A 269 4.82 -24.16 0.94
CA ALA A 269 4.35 -25.54 1.13
C ALA A 269 4.56 -26.43 -0.11
N ARG A 270 4.52 -25.86 -1.32
CA ARG A 270 4.85 -26.56 -2.59
C ARG A 270 6.35 -26.79 -2.76
N LEU A 271 7.19 -25.99 -2.09
CA LEU A 271 8.64 -26.15 -2.07
C LEU A 271 9.13 -27.10 -0.97
N GLY A 272 8.22 -27.60 -0.13
CA GLY A 272 8.56 -28.46 1.00
C GLY A 272 9.11 -27.71 2.21
N VAL A 273 9.14 -26.37 2.17
CA VAL A 273 9.49 -25.53 3.32
C VAL A 273 8.28 -25.49 4.25
N ARG A 274 8.35 -26.22 5.35
CA ARG A 274 7.27 -26.35 6.34
C ARG A 274 7.87 -26.31 7.74
N PRO A 275 7.09 -25.86 8.74
CA PRO A 275 7.48 -26.09 10.13
C PRO A 275 7.67 -27.59 10.32
N GLU A 276 8.80 -28.04 10.86
CA GLU A 276 8.94 -29.44 11.20
C GLU A 276 7.83 -29.85 12.17
N ALA A 277 7.00 -30.80 11.74
CA ALA A 277 6.01 -31.42 12.60
C ALA A 277 6.74 -32.36 13.58
N GLY A 278 7.36 -31.83 14.64
CA GLY A 278 7.95 -32.70 15.67
C GLY A 278 9.03 -32.11 16.58
N HIS A 279 8.65 -31.27 17.55
CA HIS A 279 9.36 -31.23 18.83
C HIS A 279 8.48 -30.87 20.06
N LEU A 280 7.20 -31.22 20.03
CA LEU A 280 6.36 -31.20 21.25
C LEU A 280 5.60 -32.51 21.40
N ALA A 281 6.34 -33.53 21.80
CA ALA A 281 5.83 -34.59 22.65
C ALA A 281 6.95 -35.02 23.60
N PRO A 282 6.96 -34.58 24.87
CA PRO A 282 7.63 -35.37 25.88
C PRO A 282 6.82 -36.65 26.09
N ALA A 283 7.37 -37.77 25.62
CA ALA A 283 7.03 -39.09 26.09
C ALA A 283 7.59 -39.26 27.52
N GLY A 284 6.73 -39.64 28.46
CA GLY A 284 7.11 -40.17 29.77
C GLY A 284 7.44 -39.10 30.84
N GLY A 285 7.07 -39.25 32.10
CA GLY A 285 6.57 -40.44 32.76
C GLY A 285 6.02 -40.14 34.15
N THR A 286 5.38 -41.17 34.67
CA THR A 286 4.83 -41.36 36.01
C THR A 286 5.74 -40.89 37.15
N SER A 287 5.13 -40.22 38.13
CA SER A 287 5.20 -40.59 39.56
C SER A 287 3.96 -40.06 40.26
#